data_AF-A0AAD7W7X1-F1
#
_entry.id   AF-A0AAD7W7X1-F1
#
_cell.length_a   1.000
_cell.length_b   1.000
_cell.length_c   1.000
_cell.angle_alpha   90.00
_cell.angle_beta   90.00
_cell.angle_gamma   90.00
#
_symmetry.space_group_name_H-M   'P 1'
#
loop_
_entity.id
_entity.type
_entity.pdbx_description
1 polymer ?
#
loop_
_entity_poly.entity_id
_entity_poly.type
_entity_poly.pdbx_seq_one_letter_code
_entity_poly.pdbx_strand_id
1 'polypeptide(L)'
;MMKVLVFSFVFLLVVTCGEALVCSHCVPTRPGGTCNTTEEKCAFNNDACARAEFLISPFSHFRRCIKMSDCLLLQSNAFIKMHCCDSDLCNQ
;
A
#
# COMPACT_ATOMS: atom_id res chain seq x y z
N MET A 1 -40.15 -0.34 -12.78
CA MET A 1 -39.67 -0.60 -11.40
C MET A 1 -38.44 -1.51 -11.37
N MET A 2 -38.43 -2.73 -11.94
CA MET A 2 -37.29 -3.66 -11.86
C MET A 2 -35.97 -3.11 -12.46
N LYS A 3 -36.03 -2.40 -13.59
CA LYS A 3 -34.85 -1.79 -14.22
C LYS A 3 -34.17 -0.75 -13.32
N VAL A 4 -34.96 0.09 -12.64
CA VAL A 4 -34.45 1.14 -11.74
C VAL A 4 -33.74 0.52 -10.54
N LEU A 5 -34.33 -0.54 -9.97
CA LEU A 5 -33.71 -1.29 -8.87
C LEU A 5 -32.37 -1.92 -9.27
N VAL A 6 -32.30 -2.53 -10.46
CA VAL A 6 -31.05 -3.10 -10.98
C VAL A 6 -29.99 -2.01 -11.17
N PHE A 7 -30.35 -0.87 -11.76
CA PHE A 7 -29.41 0.25 -11.93
C PHE A 7 -28.91 0.78 -10.59
N SER A 8 -29.78 0.98 -9.60
CA SER A 8 -29.37 1.43 -8.26
C SER A 8 -28.43 0.43 -7.58
N PHE A 9 -28.68 -0.88 -7.73
CA PHE A 9 -27.86 -1.93 -7.13
C PHE A 9 -26.47 -2.01 -7.77
N VAL A 10 -26.40 -1.92 -9.11
CA VAL A 10 -25.13 -1.85 -9.85
C VAL A 10 -24.33 -0.60 -9.46
N PHE A 11 -25.00 0.55 -9.33
CA PHE A 11 -24.33 1.79 -8.95
C PHE A 11 -23.73 1.73 -7.53
N LEU A 12 -24.46 1.15 -6.58
CA LEU A 12 -23.97 0.90 -5.21
C LEU A 12 -22.74 -0.01 -5.20
N LEU A 13 -22.77 -1.14 -5.93
CA LEU A 13 -21.65 -2.08 -6.01
C LEU A 13 -20.38 -1.42 -6.57
N VAL A 14 -20.52 -0.62 -7.64
CA VAL A 14 -19.38 0.09 -8.25
C VAL A 14 -18.75 1.10 -7.28
N VAL A 15 -19.57 1.80 -6.48
CA VAL A 15 -19.07 2.75 -5.47
C VAL A 15 -18.35 2.03 -4.33
N THR A 16 -18.88 0.90 -3.86
CA THR A 16 -18.24 0.14 -2.76
C THR A 16 -16.97 -0.61 -3.18
N CYS A 17 -16.83 -0.97 -4.45
CA CYS A 17 -15.65 -1.67 -4.96
C CYS A 17 -14.49 -0.73 -5.37
N GLY A 18 -14.67 0.59 -5.26
CA GLY A 18 -13.74 1.59 -5.77
C GLY A 18 -13.02 2.43 -4.73
N GLU A 19 -13.13 2.10 -3.43
CA GLU A 19 -12.36 2.79 -2.39
C GLU A 19 -10.86 2.56 -2.62
N ALA A 20 -10.08 3.64 -2.61
CA ALA A 20 -8.63 3.54 -2.76
C ALA A 20 -8.02 2.97 -1.47
N LEU A 21 -7.18 1.96 -1.61
CA LEU A 21 -6.42 1.35 -0.51
C LEU A 21 -5.71 2.44 0.30
N VAL A 22 -5.76 2.34 1.63
CA VAL A 22 -5.08 3.26 2.55
C VAL A 22 -3.92 2.55 3.23
N CYS A 23 -2.71 3.09 3.17
CA CYS A 23 -1.52 2.49 3.77
C CYS A 23 -0.86 3.42 4.81
N SER A 24 -0.11 2.83 5.74
CA SER A 24 0.85 3.60 6.52
C SER A 24 1.98 4.09 5.62
N HIS A 25 2.31 5.38 5.72
CA HIS A 25 3.36 6.03 4.96
C HIS A 25 4.43 6.60 5.89
N CYS A 26 5.68 6.25 5.60
CA CYS A 26 6.87 6.74 6.30
C CYS A 26 8.06 6.49 5.38
N VAL A 27 8.64 7.55 4.82
CA VAL A 27 9.86 7.47 3.99
C VAL A 27 10.89 8.44 4.55
N PRO A 28 11.97 7.95 5.19
CA PRO A 28 13.04 8.81 5.69
C PRO A 28 13.69 9.60 4.56
N THR A 29 13.98 10.88 4.79
CA THR A 29 14.64 11.75 3.80
C THR A 29 16.10 11.38 3.55
N ARG A 30 16.69 10.59 4.45
CA ARG A 30 18.04 10.04 4.33
C ARG A 30 18.07 8.60 4.84
N PRO A 31 18.94 7.74 4.29
CA PRO A 31 19.12 6.38 4.78
C PRO A 31 19.49 6.36 6.29
N GLY A 32 18.87 5.46 7.06
CA GLY A 32 19.02 5.39 8.53
C GLY A 32 18.36 6.54 9.32
N GLY A 33 17.69 7.47 8.64
CA GLY A 33 16.93 8.54 9.28
C GLY A 33 15.58 8.07 9.84
N THR A 34 14.88 8.98 10.51
CA THR A 34 13.51 8.78 10.99
C THR A 34 12.51 9.47 10.07
N CYS A 35 11.25 9.04 10.14
CA CYS A 35 10.10 9.70 9.53
C CYS A 35 8.91 9.61 10.49
N ASN A 36 7.97 10.54 10.34
CA ASN A 36 6.67 10.44 11.02
C ASN A 36 5.76 9.55 10.18
N THR A 37 5.05 8.63 10.84
CA THR A 37 4.05 7.79 10.16
C THR A 37 2.79 8.62 9.91
N THR A 38 2.34 8.63 8.66
CA THR A 38 1.09 9.25 8.20
C THR A 38 0.26 8.22 7.45
N GLU A 39 -0.99 8.53 7.14
CA GLU A 39 -1.80 7.72 6.22
C GLU A 39 -1.63 8.22 4.78
N GLU A 40 -1.56 7.30 3.82
CA GLU A 40 -1.48 7.56 2.39
C GLU A 40 -2.62 6.82 1.69
N LYS A 41 -3.45 7.55 0.93
CA LYS A 41 -4.39 6.95 -0.02
C LYS A 41 -3.62 6.57 -1.28
N CYS A 42 -3.65 5.31 -1.66
CA CYS A 42 -2.90 4.81 -2.80
C CYS A 42 -3.43 5.39 -4.11
N ALA A 43 -2.49 5.82 -4.95
CA ALA A 43 -2.79 6.25 -6.31
C ALA A 43 -3.24 5.07 -7.18
N PHE A 44 -3.82 5.39 -8.34
CA PHE A 44 -4.17 4.39 -9.34
C PHE A 44 -2.94 3.52 -9.67
N ASN A 45 -3.16 2.19 -9.71
CA ASN A 45 -2.13 1.18 -9.97
C ASN A 45 -1.13 0.92 -8.81
N ASN A 46 -1.38 1.43 -7.60
CA ASN A 46 -0.72 0.94 -6.38
C ASN A 46 -1.74 0.15 -5.57
N ASP A 47 -1.68 -1.17 -5.70
CA ASP A 47 -2.64 -2.13 -5.15
C ASP A 47 -2.11 -2.87 -3.91
N ALA A 48 -1.01 -2.39 -3.30
CA ALA A 48 -0.44 -2.97 -2.10
C ALA A 48 0.13 -1.92 -1.15
N CYS A 49 0.11 -2.24 0.14
CA CYS A 49 0.92 -1.60 1.15
C CYS A 49 2.23 -2.36 1.35
N ALA A 50 3.34 -1.63 1.42
CA ALA A 50 4.66 -2.19 1.69
C ALA A 50 5.24 -1.66 2.99
N ARG A 51 5.95 -2.53 3.73
CA ARG A 51 6.89 -2.16 4.78
C ARG A 51 8.24 -2.83 4.50
N ALA A 52 9.28 -2.02 4.38
CA ALA A 52 10.63 -2.45 4.06
C ALA A 52 11.60 -2.12 5.20
N GLU A 53 12.50 -3.06 5.49
CA GLU A 53 13.64 -2.88 6.38
C GLU A 53 14.91 -3.31 5.63
N PHE A 54 15.85 -2.38 5.39
CA PHE A 54 17.11 -2.68 4.71
C PHE A 54 18.11 -3.29 5.69
N LEU A 55 18.71 -4.42 5.31
CA LEU A 55 19.57 -5.20 6.19
C LEU A 55 21.05 -4.79 6.11
N ILE A 56 21.40 -3.87 5.21
CA ILE A 56 22.76 -3.35 5.04
C ILE A 56 22.79 -1.90 5.53
N SER A 57 23.91 -1.53 6.17
CA SER A 57 24.20 -0.15 6.56
C SER A 57 23.96 0.81 5.38
N PRO A 58 23.22 1.92 5.58
CA PRO A 58 22.87 2.52 6.87
C PRO A 58 21.47 2.14 7.41
N PHE A 59 20.95 0.95 7.09
CA PHE A 59 19.72 0.38 7.70
C PHE A 59 18.49 1.28 7.54
N SER A 60 18.21 1.69 6.31
CA SER A 60 16.99 2.44 6.02
C SER A 60 15.73 1.58 6.18
N HIS A 61 14.57 2.22 6.12
CA HIS A 61 13.27 1.58 6.13
C HIS A 61 12.30 2.45 5.33
N PHE A 62 11.19 1.87 4.88
CA PHE A 62 10.07 2.66 4.38
C PHE A 62 8.73 1.95 4.59
N ARG A 63 7.67 2.73 4.59
CA ARG A 63 6.28 2.30 4.49
C ARG A 63 5.60 3.17 3.45
N ARG A 64 4.88 2.58 2.49
CA ARG A 64 4.14 3.33 1.46
C ARG A 64 3.23 2.42 0.65
N CYS A 65 2.35 3.03 -0.13
CA CYS A 65 1.70 2.40 -1.27
C CYS A 65 2.73 1.99 -2.34
N ILE A 66 2.51 0.83 -2.96
CA ILE A 66 3.32 0.29 -4.06
C ILE A 66 2.47 -0.65 -4.92
N LYS A 67 2.97 -1.02 -6.11
CA LYS A 67 2.48 -2.19 -6.84
C LYS A 67 2.81 -3.48 -6.11
N MET A 68 1.87 -4.41 -6.05
CA MET A 68 2.12 -5.74 -5.49
C MET A 68 3.29 -6.43 -6.20
N SER A 69 3.38 -6.32 -7.53
CA SER A 69 4.49 -6.89 -8.31
C SER A 69 5.86 -6.33 -7.89
N ASP A 70 5.95 -5.03 -7.66
CA ASP A 70 7.20 -4.38 -7.23
C ASP A 70 7.53 -4.74 -5.78
N CYS A 71 6.50 -4.88 -4.93
CA CYS A 71 6.68 -5.34 -3.55
C CYS A 71 7.27 -6.76 -3.50
N LEU A 72 6.68 -7.70 -4.25
CA LEU A 72 7.15 -9.08 -4.34
C LEU A 72 8.54 -9.17 -4.98
N LEU A 73 8.85 -8.32 -5.96
CA LEU A 73 10.19 -8.22 -6.53
C LEU A 73 11.20 -7.82 -5.45
N LEU A 74 10.91 -6.78 -4.66
CA LEU A 74 11.78 -6.37 -3.55
C LEU A 74 11.87 -7.45 -2.45
N GLN A 75 10.79 -8.19 -2.20
CA GLN A 75 10.76 -9.28 -1.22
C GLN A 75 11.68 -10.45 -1.59
N SER A 76 11.95 -10.64 -2.88
CA SER A 76 12.92 -11.64 -3.35
C SER A 76 14.39 -11.25 -3.09
N ASN A 77 14.67 -10.00 -2.68
CA ASN A 77 16.01 -9.52 -2.41
C ASN A 77 16.49 -9.93 -1.01
N ALA A 78 17.63 -10.63 -0.93
CA ALA A 78 18.20 -11.12 0.34
C ALA A 78 18.62 -10.01 1.33
N PHE A 79 18.72 -8.75 0.88
CA PHE A 79 19.16 -7.61 1.69
C PHE A 79 18.02 -6.67 2.09
N ILE A 80 16.78 -7.01 1.77
CA ILE A 80 15.59 -6.22 2.10
C ILE A 80 14.54 -7.15 2.72
N LYS A 81 14.19 -6.90 3.98
CA LYS A 81 13.07 -7.56 4.62
C LYS A 81 11.79 -6.81 4.27
N MET A 82 10.94 -7.44 3.46
CA MET A 82 9.69 -6.86 2.97
C MET A 82 8.46 -7.54 3.58
N HIS A 83 7.49 -6.72 3.96
CA HIS A 83 6.11 -7.12 4.20
C HIS A 83 5.20 -6.48 3.14
N CYS A 84 4.46 -7.31 2.41
CA CYS A 84 3.54 -6.92 1.35
C CYS A 84 2.13 -7.38 1.73
N CYS A 85 1.14 -6.49 1.63
CA CYS A 85 -0.25 -6.77 1.98
C CYS A 85 -1.19 -5.81 1.24
N ASP A 86 -2.48 -6.13 1.17
CA ASP A 86 -3.47 -5.47 0.29
C ASP A 86 -4.74 -5.02 1.02
N SER A 87 -4.67 -4.86 2.34
CA SER A 87 -5.75 -4.34 3.18
C SER A 87 -5.37 -3.02 3.88
N ASP A 88 -6.36 -2.24 4.26
CA ASP A 88 -6.10 -0.92 4.85
C ASP A 88 -5.18 -0.99 6.07
N LEU A 89 -4.15 -0.16 6.06
CA LEU A 89 -3.15 0.03 7.13
C LEU A 89 -2.45 -1.27 7.56
N CYS A 90 -2.40 -2.29 6.70
CA CYS A 90 -1.80 -3.59 7.02
C CYS A 90 -0.27 -3.55 7.20
N ASN A 91 0.39 -2.47 6.74
CA ASN A 91 1.84 -2.27 6.80
C ASN A 91 2.32 -1.44 8.00
N GLN A 92 1.58 -1.45 9.11
CA GLN A 92 1.95 -0.80 10.37
C GLN A 92 3.23 -1.34 11.02
#